data_AF-A0A972ZKY8-F1
#
_entry.id   AF-A0A972ZKY8-F1
#
_cell.length_a   1.000
_cell.length_b   1.000
_cell.length_c   1.000
_cell.angle_alpha   90.00
_cell.angle_beta   90.00
_cell.angle_gamma   90.00
#
_symmetry.space_group_name_H-M   'P 1'
#
loop_
_entity.id
_entity.type
_entity.pdbx_description
1 polymer ?
#
loop_
_entity_poly.entity_id
_entity_poly.type
_entity_poly.pdbx_seq_one_letter_code
_entity_poly.pdbx_strand_id
1 'polypeptide(L)'
;MPRSQDELRDLLTNLPQADGDARAAAKVRTDQLTKPQGSLGKLEDLAQWLAAWQGREIPRLDKVQVLVFAGNHGVVAQGVSAFPAEVTVQMVANFETGGAAINQLCAVAGAELKVLALDLDTPTADFTQAPAMGWDEFLDAMRRGMGQVDPDADLVCIGEMGIGNTT
;
A
#
# COMPACT_ATOMS: atom_id res chain seq x y z
N MET A 1 -1.83 -14.59 -9.70
CA MET A 1 -2.89 -13.57 -9.72
C MET A 1 -4.22 -14.30 -9.77
N PRO A 2 -5.08 -14.17 -8.74
CA PRO A 2 -6.32 -14.95 -8.64
C PRO A 2 -7.29 -14.58 -9.77
N ARG A 3 -7.87 -15.58 -10.41
CA ARG A 3 -8.83 -15.45 -11.53
C ARG A 3 -10.27 -15.76 -11.12
N SER A 4 -10.45 -16.31 -9.93
CA SER A 4 -11.76 -16.65 -9.36
C SER A 4 -11.78 -16.32 -7.86
N GLN A 5 -12.97 -16.34 -7.28
CA GLN A 5 -13.15 -16.17 -5.84
C GLN A 5 -12.45 -17.27 -5.03
N ASP A 6 -12.47 -18.51 -5.53
CA ASP A 6 -11.83 -19.63 -4.86
C ASP A 6 -10.30 -19.51 -4.89
N GLU A 7 -9.72 -19.14 -6.03
CA GLU A 7 -8.28 -18.87 -6.12
C GLU A 7 -7.85 -17.72 -5.20
N LEU A 8 -8.68 -16.67 -5.08
CA LEU A 8 -8.41 -15.58 -4.13
C LEU A 8 -8.48 -16.08 -2.68
N ARG A 9 -9.49 -16.89 -2.34
CA ARG A 9 -9.64 -17.45 -1.00
C ARG A 9 -8.44 -18.34 -0.65
N ASP A 10 -8.02 -19.19 -1.56
CA ASP A 10 -6.85 -20.06 -1.39
C ASP A 10 -5.56 -19.26 -1.23
N LEU A 11 -5.41 -18.15 -1.96
CA LEU A 11 -4.28 -17.25 -1.78
C LEU A 11 -4.25 -16.63 -0.37
N LEU A 12 -5.40 -16.13 0.10
CA LEU A 12 -5.52 -15.45 1.39
C LEU A 12 -5.32 -16.40 2.58
N THR A 13 -5.64 -17.69 2.42
CA THR A 13 -5.42 -18.71 3.48
C THR A 13 -3.99 -19.24 3.51
N ASN A 14 -3.21 -19.04 2.44
CA ASN A 14 -1.84 -19.54 2.29
C ASN A 14 -0.79 -18.41 2.19
N LEU A 15 -1.05 -17.27 2.83
CA LEU A 15 -0.08 -16.17 2.89
C LEU A 15 1.20 -16.58 3.65
N PRO A 16 2.38 -16.11 3.22
CA PRO A 16 3.63 -16.40 3.90
C PRO A 16 3.60 -15.87 5.34
N GLN A 17 4.31 -16.57 6.23
CA GLN A 17 4.53 -16.12 7.60
C GLN A 17 5.88 -15.40 7.69
N ALA A 18 5.98 -14.46 8.62
CA ALA A 18 7.24 -13.80 8.91
C ALA A 18 8.27 -14.81 9.45
N ASP A 19 9.54 -14.61 9.09
CA ASP A 19 10.65 -15.47 9.53
C ASP A 19 10.98 -15.22 11.01
N GLY A 20 10.66 -16.22 11.85
CA GLY A 20 10.91 -16.18 13.28
C GLY A 20 12.39 -16.23 13.65
N ASP A 21 13.21 -16.94 12.87
CA ASP A 21 14.64 -17.08 13.12
C ASP A 21 15.36 -15.78 12.76
N ALA A 22 15.02 -15.16 11.64
CA ALA A 22 15.52 -13.84 11.28
C ALA A 22 15.16 -12.77 12.33
N ARG A 23 13.92 -12.80 12.84
CA ARG A 23 13.48 -11.92 13.93
C ARG A 23 14.33 -12.12 15.19
N ALA A 24 14.55 -13.38 15.59
CA ALA A 24 15.34 -13.71 16.76
C ALA A 24 16.80 -13.27 16.60
N ALA A 25 17.40 -13.51 15.43
CA ALA A 25 18.75 -13.06 15.10
C ALA A 25 18.87 -11.53 15.17
N ALA A 26 17.92 -10.79 14.59
CA ALA A 26 17.88 -9.34 14.65
C ALA A 26 17.77 -8.81 16.08
N LYS A 27 17.00 -9.49 16.95
CA LYS A 27 16.91 -9.15 18.37
C LYS A 27 18.25 -9.36 19.08
N VAL A 28 18.87 -10.53 18.93
CA VAL A 28 20.17 -10.86 19.54
C VAL A 28 21.22 -9.83 19.14
N ARG A 29 21.28 -9.48 17.85
CA ARG A 29 22.15 -8.42 17.35
C ARG A 29 21.87 -7.08 18.02
N THR A 30 20.60 -6.68 18.04
CA THR A 30 20.18 -5.37 18.58
C THR A 30 20.50 -5.24 20.08
N ASP A 31 20.43 -6.33 20.83
CA ASP A 31 20.81 -6.39 22.26
C ASP A 31 22.33 -6.22 22.48
N GLN A 32 23.17 -6.51 21.47
CA GLN A 32 24.64 -6.39 21.55
C GLN A 32 25.18 -5.03 21.07
N LEU A 33 24.33 -4.16 20.52
CA LEU A 33 24.75 -2.82 20.10
C LEU A 33 25.13 -1.96 21.30
N THR A 34 25.99 -0.97 21.09
CA THR A 34 26.46 -0.02 22.13
C THR A 34 25.35 0.94 22.56
N LYS A 35 24.36 0.41 23.27
CA LYS A 35 23.19 1.11 23.83
C LYS A 35 22.69 0.33 25.05
N PRO A 36 22.04 0.97 26.03
CA PRO A 36 21.28 0.22 27.02
C PRO A 36 20.21 -0.65 26.33
N GLN A 37 19.99 -1.86 26.83
CA GLN A 37 19.02 -2.77 26.23
C GLN A 37 17.62 -2.12 26.20
N GLY A 38 16.95 -2.19 25.05
CA GLY A 38 15.61 -1.62 24.85
C GLY A 38 15.55 -0.09 24.79
N SER A 39 16.68 0.64 24.85
CA SER A 39 16.67 2.10 24.93
C SER A 39 16.13 2.79 23.68
N LEU A 40 16.06 2.11 22.54
CA LEU A 40 15.50 2.67 21.29
C LEU A 40 14.01 2.35 21.11
N GLY A 41 13.40 1.60 22.03
CA GLY A 41 11.96 1.31 22.06
C GLY A 41 11.44 0.78 20.73
N LYS A 42 10.43 1.47 20.16
CA LYS A 42 9.75 1.08 18.91
C LYS A 42 10.69 0.89 17.72
N LEU A 43 11.84 1.57 17.70
CA LEU A 43 12.81 1.40 16.61
C LEU A 43 13.40 -0.01 16.61
N GLU A 44 13.60 -0.62 17.78
CA GLU A 44 14.06 -2.02 17.89
C GLU A 44 12.98 -2.99 17.39
N ASP A 45 11.72 -2.71 17.72
CA ASP A 45 10.58 -3.51 17.28
C ASP A 45 10.41 -3.46 15.76
N LEU A 46 10.55 -2.27 15.16
CA LEU A 46 10.45 -2.07 13.71
C LEU A 46 11.61 -2.76 12.97
N ALA A 47 12.84 -2.68 13.48
CA ALA A 47 13.97 -3.38 12.88
C ALA A 47 13.79 -4.90 12.92
N GLN A 48 13.31 -5.44 14.04
CA GLN A 48 13.01 -6.87 14.16
C GLN A 48 11.85 -7.30 13.25
N TRP A 49 10.81 -6.47 13.12
CA TRP A 49 9.70 -6.72 12.20
C TRP A 49 10.17 -6.77 10.75
N LEU A 50 10.99 -5.80 10.33
CA LEU A 50 11.51 -5.74 8.98
C LEU A 50 12.45 -6.93 8.69
N ALA A 51 13.30 -7.29 9.65
CA ALA A 51 14.15 -8.48 9.57
C ALA A 51 13.35 -9.77 9.33
N ALA A 52 12.23 -9.92 10.04
CA ALA A 52 11.36 -11.08 9.92
C ALA A 52 10.72 -11.18 8.53
N TRP A 53 10.24 -10.07 7.97
CA TRP A 53 9.61 -10.08 6.65
C TRP A 53 10.61 -10.13 5.48
N GLN A 54 11.85 -9.70 5.70
CA GLN A 54 12.93 -9.80 4.70
C GLN A 54 13.75 -11.09 4.82
N GLY A 55 13.47 -11.95 5.82
CA GLY A 55 14.21 -13.20 6.07
C GLY A 55 15.70 -12.99 6.31
N ARG A 56 16.08 -11.92 7.01
CA ARG A 56 17.50 -11.58 7.29
C ARG A 56 17.71 -10.89 8.62
N GLU A 57 18.85 -11.16 9.26
CA GLU A 57 19.24 -10.57 10.54
C GLU A 57 19.35 -9.04 10.49
N ILE A 58 19.94 -8.51 9.42
CA ILE A 58 20.16 -7.07 9.23
C ILE A 58 19.20 -6.60 8.12
N PRO A 59 18.07 -5.97 8.46
CA PRO A 59 17.12 -5.51 7.46
C PRO A 59 17.68 -4.33 6.66
N ARG A 60 17.09 -4.06 5.50
CA ARG A 60 17.47 -2.97 4.59
C ARG A 60 16.26 -2.17 4.13
N LEU A 61 16.50 -0.97 3.63
CA LEU A 61 15.49 -0.07 3.05
C LEU A 61 16.12 0.63 1.82
N ASP A 62 16.83 -0.14 1.00
CA ASP A 62 17.51 0.37 -0.19
C ASP A 62 16.50 0.60 -1.33
N LYS A 63 15.45 -0.23 -1.40
CA LYS A 63 14.34 -0.14 -2.36
C LYS A 63 12.99 0.01 -1.66
N VAL A 64 12.58 1.25 -1.39
CA VAL A 64 11.26 1.55 -0.83
C VAL A 64 10.30 1.94 -1.96
N GLN A 65 9.22 1.17 -2.12
CA GLN A 65 8.20 1.42 -3.12
C GLN A 65 6.97 2.08 -2.46
N VAL A 66 6.48 3.18 -3.02
CA VAL A 66 5.22 3.83 -2.61
C VAL A 66 4.23 3.72 -3.76
N LEU A 67 3.11 3.02 -3.52
CA LEU A 67 2.06 2.80 -4.50
C LEU A 67 0.82 3.59 -4.12
N VAL A 68 0.39 4.53 -4.95
CA VAL A 68 -0.85 5.30 -4.77
C VAL A 68 -1.89 4.82 -5.75
N PHE A 69 -3.02 4.30 -5.27
CA PHE A 69 -4.14 3.86 -6.10
C PHE A 69 -5.22 4.93 -6.17
N ALA A 70 -5.54 5.38 -7.39
CA ALA A 70 -6.53 6.44 -7.61
C ALA A 70 -7.81 5.89 -8.27
N GLY A 71 -8.97 6.25 -7.73
CA GLY A 71 -10.28 5.78 -8.20
C GLY A 71 -11.42 6.70 -7.77
N ASN A 72 -12.49 6.75 -8.57
CA ASN A 72 -13.69 7.54 -8.28
C ASN A 72 -14.84 6.68 -7.71
N HIS A 73 -15.71 7.31 -6.91
CA HIS A 73 -16.74 6.61 -6.15
C HIS A 73 -18.14 7.13 -6.48
N GLY A 74 -19.07 6.24 -6.81
CA GLY A 74 -20.44 6.62 -7.15
C GLY A 74 -21.21 7.29 -6.01
N VAL A 75 -20.88 6.95 -4.75
CA VAL A 75 -21.50 7.54 -3.55
C VAL A 75 -21.30 9.07 -3.46
N VAL A 76 -20.34 9.65 -4.20
CA VAL A 76 -20.15 11.10 -4.29
C VAL A 76 -21.43 11.81 -4.78
N ALA A 77 -22.27 11.15 -5.58
CA ALA A 77 -23.57 11.67 -6.01
C ALA A 77 -24.53 11.98 -4.85
N GLN A 78 -24.31 11.40 -3.67
CA GLN A 78 -25.08 11.66 -2.44
C GLN A 78 -24.63 12.91 -1.68
N GLY A 79 -23.65 13.67 -2.20
CA GLY A 79 -23.17 14.90 -1.57
C GLY A 79 -22.30 14.68 -0.33
N VAL A 80 -21.64 13.52 -0.23
CA VAL A 80 -20.80 13.12 0.92
C VAL A 80 -19.43 13.80 0.95
N SER A 81 -19.10 14.57 -0.09
CA SER A 81 -17.82 15.27 -0.23
C SER A 81 -18.05 16.76 -0.51
N ALA A 82 -17.17 17.61 0.05
CA ALA A 82 -17.12 19.03 -0.26
C ALA A 82 -16.48 19.33 -1.63
N PHE A 83 -15.83 18.34 -2.25
CA PHE A 83 -15.14 18.45 -3.52
C PHE A 83 -15.82 17.59 -4.59
N PRO A 84 -15.83 18.03 -5.86
CA PRO A 84 -16.39 17.27 -6.97
C PRO A 84 -15.43 16.14 -7.40
N ALA A 85 -15.94 15.09 -8.07
CA ALA A 85 -15.18 13.89 -8.40
C ALA A 85 -13.98 14.15 -9.35
N GLU A 86 -14.05 15.19 -10.17
CA GLU A 86 -13.00 15.61 -11.10
C GLU A 86 -11.69 16.01 -10.38
N VAL A 87 -11.75 16.32 -9.08
CA VAL A 87 -10.56 16.61 -8.27
C VAL A 87 -9.63 15.40 -8.19
N THR A 88 -10.15 14.16 -8.29
CA THR A 88 -9.31 12.96 -8.36
C THR A 88 -8.37 13.01 -9.56
N VAL A 89 -8.88 13.36 -10.75
CA VAL A 89 -8.07 13.47 -11.99
C VAL A 89 -7.03 14.58 -11.87
N GLN A 90 -7.41 15.71 -11.28
CA GLN A 90 -6.49 16.83 -11.05
C GLN A 90 -5.35 16.45 -10.09
N MET A 91 -5.66 15.70 -9.04
CA MET A 91 -4.64 15.22 -8.10
C MET A 91 -3.72 14.17 -8.72
N VAL A 92 -4.24 13.29 -9.57
CA VAL A 92 -3.40 12.37 -10.37
C VAL A 92 -2.41 13.14 -11.22
N ALA A 93 -2.85 14.15 -11.97
CA ALA A 93 -1.96 15.02 -12.73
C ALA A 93 -0.94 15.76 -11.83
N ASN A 94 -1.35 16.15 -10.62
CA ASN A 94 -0.45 16.77 -9.64
C ASN A 94 0.63 15.79 -9.15
N PHE A 95 0.29 14.51 -8.93
CA PHE A 95 1.28 13.48 -8.59
C PHE A 95 2.27 13.25 -9.74
N GLU A 96 1.78 13.16 -10.97
CA GLU A 96 2.61 12.94 -12.18
C GLU A 96 3.59 14.09 -12.43
N THR A 97 3.20 15.32 -12.09
CA THR A 97 4.03 16.52 -12.23
C THR A 97 4.92 16.80 -11.00
N GLY A 98 4.87 15.95 -9.97
CA GLY A 98 5.72 16.10 -8.78
C GLY A 98 5.23 17.10 -7.74
N GLY A 99 4.05 17.68 -7.92
CA GLY A 99 3.56 18.82 -7.12
C GLY A 99 2.84 18.45 -5.82
N ALA A 100 2.58 17.17 -5.56
CA ALA A 100 1.88 16.74 -4.37
C ALA A 100 2.80 16.48 -3.17
N ALA A 101 2.22 16.52 -1.95
CA ALA A 101 2.97 16.32 -0.72
C ALA A 101 3.69 14.95 -0.67
N ILE A 102 3.05 13.89 -1.18
CA ILE A 102 3.64 12.55 -1.23
C ILE A 102 4.89 12.51 -2.11
N ASN A 103 4.96 13.29 -3.20
CA ASN A 103 6.16 13.38 -4.04
C ASN A 103 7.36 13.88 -3.20
N GLN A 104 7.13 14.91 -2.39
CA GLN A 104 8.17 15.50 -1.55
C GLN A 104 8.60 14.55 -0.42
N LEU A 105 7.64 13.86 0.19
CA LEU A 105 7.92 12.86 1.22
C LEU A 105 8.72 11.67 0.65
N CYS A 106 8.37 11.19 -0.54
CA CYS A 106 9.11 10.14 -1.22
C CYS A 106 10.54 10.59 -1.54
N ALA A 107 10.72 11.82 -2.03
CA ALA A 107 12.03 12.39 -2.30
C ALA A 107 12.91 12.47 -1.04
N VAL A 108 12.35 12.92 0.10
CA VAL A 108 13.05 12.97 1.39
C VAL A 108 13.40 11.57 1.90
N ALA A 109 12.49 10.61 1.72
CA ALA A 109 12.67 9.24 2.18
C ALA A 109 13.54 8.38 1.25
N GLY A 110 13.87 8.86 0.04
CA GLY A 110 14.53 8.05 -0.99
C GLY A 110 13.64 6.94 -1.54
N ALA A 111 12.32 7.10 -1.51
CA ALA A 111 11.36 6.12 -1.97
C ALA A 111 10.91 6.38 -3.42
N GLU A 112 10.63 5.32 -4.16
CA GLU A 112 10.07 5.38 -5.51
C GLU A 112 8.54 5.49 -5.44
N LEU A 113 8.00 6.61 -5.93
CA LEU A 113 6.56 6.82 -6.02
C LEU A 113 6.02 6.35 -7.37
N LYS A 114 5.01 5.48 -7.33
CA LYS A 114 4.21 5.08 -8.48
C LYS A 114 2.73 5.38 -8.23
N VAL A 115 2.14 6.16 -9.11
CA VAL A 115 0.70 6.46 -9.07
C VAL A 115 -0.03 5.64 -10.11
N LEU A 116 -1.12 5.03 -9.68
CA LEU A 116 -1.92 4.08 -10.43
C LEU A 116 -3.34 4.61 -10.53
N ALA A 117 -3.61 5.35 -11.60
CA ALA A 117 -4.97 5.62 -12.01
C ALA A 117 -5.62 4.28 -12.41
N LEU A 118 -6.67 3.89 -11.69
CA LEU A 118 -7.48 2.75 -12.07
C LEU A 118 -8.38 3.16 -13.24
N ASP A 119 -9.70 3.25 -13.04
CA ASP A 119 -10.63 3.66 -14.09
C ASP A 119 -11.33 4.94 -13.66
N LEU A 120 -10.64 6.07 -13.76
CA LEU A 120 -11.12 7.36 -13.23
C LEU A 120 -12.43 7.83 -13.90
N ASP A 121 -12.63 7.47 -15.18
CA ASP A 121 -13.84 7.79 -15.93
C ASP A 121 -15.01 6.84 -15.64
N THR A 122 -14.74 5.71 -14.97
CA THR A 122 -15.73 4.69 -14.61
C THR A 122 -15.76 4.53 -13.09
N PRO A 123 -16.43 5.44 -12.36
CA PRO A 123 -16.53 5.34 -10.91
C PRO A 123 -17.22 4.03 -10.52
N THR A 124 -16.98 3.58 -9.28
CA THR A 124 -17.80 2.52 -8.69
C THR A 124 -19.28 2.90 -8.68
N ALA A 125 -20.17 1.92 -8.62
CA ALA A 125 -21.58 2.19 -8.43
C ALA A 125 -21.82 2.89 -7.08
N ASP A 126 -22.91 3.66 -7.00
CA ASP A 126 -23.39 4.19 -5.74
C ASP A 126 -23.86 3.03 -4.84
N PHE A 127 -23.05 2.73 -3.82
CA PHE A 127 -23.31 1.61 -2.91
C PHE A 127 -24.58 1.74 -2.08
N THR A 128 -25.19 2.93 -2.06
CA THR A 128 -26.51 3.13 -1.43
C THR A 128 -27.66 2.54 -2.26
N GLN A 129 -27.42 2.28 -3.56
CA GLN A 129 -28.43 1.79 -4.50
C GLN A 129 -28.16 0.36 -4.97
N ALA A 130 -26.88 -0.01 -5.16
CA ALA A 130 -26.45 -1.33 -5.62
C ALA A 130 -25.00 -1.58 -5.17
N PRO A 131 -24.49 -2.83 -5.11
CA PRO A 131 -23.08 -3.06 -4.77
C PRO A 131 -22.12 -2.22 -5.60
N ALA A 132 -21.06 -1.67 -4.97
CA ALA A 132 -20.11 -0.76 -5.60
C ALA A 132 -19.46 -1.32 -6.89
N MET A 133 -19.29 -2.63 -6.96
CA MET A 133 -18.75 -3.33 -8.13
C MET A 133 -19.17 -4.80 -8.12
N GLY A 134 -19.11 -5.43 -9.29
CA GLY A 134 -19.25 -6.88 -9.44
C GLY A 134 -17.99 -7.65 -9.04
N TRP A 135 -18.11 -8.97 -8.95
CA TRP A 135 -16.96 -9.83 -8.61
C TRP A 135 -15.84 -9.81 -9.65
N ASP A 136 -16.18 -9.71 -10.93
CA ASP A 136 -15.19 -9.67 -12.01
C ASP A 136 -14.37 -8.36 -11.97
N GLU A 137 -15.04 -7.23 -11.71
CA GLU A 137 -14.40 -5.92 -11.53
C GLU A 137 -13.51 -5.90 -10.29
N PHE A 138 -13.99 -6.46 -9.17
CA PHE A 138 -13.21 -6.60 -7.95
C PHE A 138 -11.95 -7.46 -8.15
N LEU A 139 -12.09 -8.63 -8.79
CA LEU A 139 -10.94 -9.50 -9.09
C LEU A 139 -9.97 -8.81 -10.04
N ASP A 140 -10.46 -8.05 -11.02
CA ASP A 140 -9.60 -7.28 -11.91
C ASP A 140 -8.79 -6.21 -11.16
N ALA A 141 -9.44 -5.40 -10.31
CA ALA A 141 -8.78 -4.41 -9.46
C ALA A 141 -7.72 -5.05 -8.55
N MET A 142 -8.03 -6.20 -7.94
CA MET A 142 -7.08 -6.96 -7.13
C MET A 142 -5.85 -7.39 -7.93
N ARG A 143 -6.03 -7.94 -9.14
CA ARG A 143 -4.90 -8.35 -9.99
C ARG A 143 -4.06 -7.16 -10.44
N ARG A 144 -4.70 -6.04 -10.80
CA ARG A 144 -4.01 -4.79 -11.17
C ARG A 144 -3.14 -4.31 -10.03
N GLY A 145 -3.67 -4.27 -8.80
CA GLY A 145 -2.94 -3.85 -7.61
C GLY A 145 -1.79 -4.78 -7.24
N MET A 146 -2.06 -6.08 -7.15
CA MET A 146 -1.02 -7.08 -6.89
C MET A 146 0.11 -7.04 -7.93
N GLY A 147 -0.21 -6.74 -9.20
CA GLY A 147 0.76 -6.68 -10.29
C GLY A 147 1.71 -5.48 -10.23
N GLN A 148 1.53 -4.56 -9.30
CA GLN A 148 2.39 -3.38 -9.14
C GLN A 148 3.51 -3.56 -8.13
N VAL A 149 3.38 -4.55 -7.25
CA VAL A 149 4.38 -4.81 -6.21
C VAL A 149 5.66 -5.29 -6.88
N ASP A 150 6.75 -4.53 -6.69
CA ASP A 150 8.07 -4.97 -7.13
C ASP A 150 8.52 -6.13 -6.22
N PRO A 151 8.80 -7.34 -6.76
CA PRO A 151 9.27 -8.46 -5.96
C PRO A 151 10.62 -8.21 -5.27
N ASP A 152 11.39 -7.22 -5.73
CA ASP A 152 12.66 -6.82 -5.13
C ASP A 152 12.51 -5.65 -4.14
N ALA A 153 11.30 -5.16 -3.86
CA ALA A 153 11.10 -4.08 -2.89
C ALA A 153 11.44 -4.55 -1.46
N ASP A 154 12.21 -3.74 -0.74
CA ASP A 154 12.51 -3.97 0.68
C ASP A 154 11.31 -3.61 1.58
N LEU A 155 10.52 -2.62 1.14
CA LEU A 155 9.32 -2.14 1.81
C LEU A 155 8.35 -1.57 0.77
N VAL A 156 7.06 -1.91 0.92
CA VAL A 156 5.98 -1.33 0.15
C VAL A 156 5.10 -0.49 1.07
N CYS A 157 4.89 0.76 0.69
CA CYS A 157 3.97 1.70 1.32
C CYS A 157 2.78 1.92 0.39
N ILE A 158 1.56 1.85 0.93
CA ILE A 158 0.33 2.01 0.16
C ILE A 158 -0.31 3.36 0.48
N GLY A 159 -0.76 4.05 -0.55
CA GLY A 159 -1.58 5.24 -0.46
C GLY A 159 -2.79 5.16 -1.40
N GLU A 160 -3.68 6.12 -1.27
CA GLU A 160 -4.90 6.23 -2.07
C GLU A 160 -5.10 7.65 -2.58
N MET A 161 -5.98 7.79 -3.58
CA MET A 161 -6.59 9.06 -3.93
C MET A 161 -7.98 8.81 -4.49
N GLY A 162 -9.02 9.33 -3.85
CA GLY A 162 -10.36 9.24 -4.41
C GLY A 162 -11.34 10.10 -3.66
N ILE A 163 -12.01 11.00 -4.36
CA ILE A 163 -13.05 11.81 -3.73
C ILE A 163 -14.18 10.90 -3.22
N GLY A 164 -14.61 11.15 -1.98
CA GLY A 164 -15.67 10.41 -1.29
C GLY A 164 -15.26 9.07 -0.67
N ASN A 165 -14.00 8.64 -0.80
CA ASN A 165 -13.54 7.29 -0.40
C ASN A 165 -13.48 7.02 1.12
N THR A 166 -13.68 8.04 1.95
CA THR A 166 -13.77 7.89 3.41
C THR A 166 -15.17 7.51 3.89
N THR A 167 -16.15 7.43 2.97
CA THR A 167 -17.56 7.11 3.25
C THR A 167 -17.81 5.63 3.04
#